data_AF-A0A820QUY6-F1
#
_entry.id   AF-A0A820QUY6-F1
#
_cell.length_a   1.000
_cell.length_b   1.000
_cell.length_c   1.000
_cell.angle_alpha   90.00
_cell.angle_beta   90.00
_cell.angle_gamma   90.00
#
_symmetry.space_group_name_H-M   'P 1'
#
loop_
_entity.id
_entity.type
_entity.pdbx_description
1 polymer ?
#
loop_
_entity_poly.entity_id
_entity_poly.type
_entity_poly.pdbx_seq_one_letter_code
_entity_poly.pdbx_strand_id
1 'polypeptide(L)'
;LNFNKIDVKTQTNFLSQFISIAIQFHQRVSSIFLPTAIKFHYLFNLRDLSNIIQGMLFASSKDIVHPNDLIRLYIHEAERTYSDKLINQDDIDLFNKILRETIRKSFEFVNDETFVRPLI
;
A
#
# COMPACT_ATOMS: atom_id res chain seq x y z
N LEU A 1 -21.42 -2.73 4.22
CA LEU A 1 -21.86 -3.97 3.52
C LEU A 1 -20.98 -5.09 4.06
N ASN A 2 -21.54 -6.18 4.59
CA ASN A 2 -20.72 -7.22 5.24
C ASN A 2 -19.83 -7.91 4.19
N PHE A 3 -18.51 -7.76 4.27
CA PHE A 3 -17.55 -8.40 3.35
C PHE A 3 -17.78 -9.92 3.25
N ASN A 4 -18.24 -10.54 4.34
CA ASN A 4 -18.61 -11.96 4.44
C ASN A 4 -19.84 -12.40 3.62
N LYS A 5 -20.58 -11.47 3.00
CA LYS A 5 -21.72 -11.78 2.10
C LYS A 5 -21.38 -11.67 0.61
N ILE A 6 -20.14 -11.33 0.27
CA ILE A 6 -19.68 -11.20 -1.11
C ILE A 6 -19.30 -12.58 -1.66
N ASP A 7 -19.66 -12.86 -2.92
CA ASP A 7 -19.32 -14.10 -3.62
C ASP A 7 -17.81 -14.41 -3.53
N VAL A 8 -17.47 -15.68 -3.27
CA VAL A 8 -16.08 -16.14 -3.02
C VAL A 8 -15.19 -15.78 -4.21
N LYS A 9 -15.74 -15.83 -5.44
CA LYS A 9 -15.02 -15.49 -6.67
C LYS A 9 -14.67 -13.99 -6.76
N THR A 10 -15.52 -13.12 -6.24
CA THR A 10 -15.24 -11.67 -6.19
C THR A 10 -14.19 -11.34 -5.14
N GLN A 11 -14.21 -12.02 -3.99
CA GLN A 11 -13.18 -11.86 -2.95
C GLN A 11 -11.79 -12.33 -3.45
N THR A 12 -11.70 -13.50 -4.09
CA THR A 12 -10.41 -14.02 -4.59
C THR A 12 -9.81 -13.16 -5.70
N ASN A 13 -10.64 -12.60 -6.58
CA ASN A 13 -10.19 -11.65 -7.59
C ASN A 13 -9.62 -10.37 -6.96
N PHE A 14 -10.29 -9.83 -5.94
CA PHE A 14 -9.86 -8.63 -5.24
C PHE A 14 -8.53 -8.84 -4.50
N LEU A 15 -8.38 -9.96 -3.80
CA LEU A 15 -7.12 -10.34 -3.15
C LEU A 15 -5.99 -10.51 -4.16
N SER A 16 -6.26 -11.10 -5.33
CA SER A 16 -5.27 -11.27 -6.40
C SER A 16 -4.80 -9.92 -6.96
N GLN A 17 -5.72 -8.96 -7.11
CA GLN A 17 -5.37 -7.58 -7.49
C GLN A 17 -4.48 -6.94 -6.42
N PHE A 18 -4.81 -7.08 -5.13
CA PHE A 18 -3.99 -6.56 -4.03
C PHE A 18 -2.58 -7.12 -4.02
N ILE A 19 -2.42 -8.43 -4.15
CA ILE A 19 -1.11 -9.08 -4.20
C ILE A 19 -0.31 -8.56 -5.39
N SER A 20 -0.95 -8.42 -6.56
CA SER A 20 -0.31 -7.86 -7.74
C SER A 20 0.19 -6.43 -7.50
N ILE A 21 -0.63 -5.58 -6.87
CA ILE A 21 -0.27 -4.21 -6.51
C ILE A 21 0.89 -4.17 -5.54
N ALA A 22 0.84 -4.98 -4.48
CA ALA A 22 1.88 -4.99 -3.46
C ALA A 22 3.24 -5.37 -4.05
N ILE A 23 3.28 -6.36 -4.95
CA ILE A 23 4.48 -6.76 -5.68
C ILE A 23 4.96 -5.65 -6.62
N GLN A 24 4.07 -5.11 -7.46
CA GLN A 24 4.42 -4.05 -8.42
C GLN A 24 4.93 -2.80 -7.70
N PHE A 25 4.27 -2.41 -6.61
CA PHE A 25 4.67 -1.25 -5.82
C PHE A 25 6.04 -1.47 -5.17
N HIS A 26 6.26 -2.63 -4.55
CA HIS A 26 7.56 -2.98 -3.97
C HIS A 26 8.68 -2.91 -5.01
N GLN A 27 8.49 -3.52 -6.18
CA GLN A 27 9.47 -3.47 -7.28
C GLN A 27 9.77 -2.02 -7.73
N ARG A 28 8.75 -1.17 -7.77
CA ARG A 28 8.88 0.23 -8.20
C ARG A 28 9.60 1.07 -7.13
N VAL A 29 9.28 0.88 -5.85
CA VAL A 29 9.99 1.52 -4.73
C VAL A 29 11.46 1.09 -4.70
N SER A 30 11.73 -0.22 -4.74
CA SER A 30 13.08 -0.77 -4.69
C SER A 30 13.98 -0.38 -5.87
N SER A 31 13.40 -0.09 -7.04
CA SER A 31 14.15 0.34 -8.23
C SER A 31 14.40 1.85 -8.29
N ILE A 32 13.54 2.66 -7.66
CA ILE A 32 13.65 4.13 -7.66
C ILE A 32 14.50 4.63 -6.48
N PHE A 33 14.26 4.09 -5.29
CA PHE A 33 14.92 4.53 -4.07
C PHE A 33 16.11 3.62 -3.78
N LEU A 34 17.21 3.85 -4.50
CA LEU A 34 18.41 3.03 -4.39
C LEU A 34 19.28 3.47 -3.20
N PRO A 35 19.92 2.52 -2.49
CA PRO A 35 20.84 2.83 -1.42
C PRO A 35 22.09 3.54 -1.96
N THR A 36 22.55 4.54 -1.23
CA THR A 36 23.82 5.24 -1.47
C THR A 36 24.65 5.27 -0.19
N ALA A 37 25.89 5.78 -0.25
CA ALA A 37 26.71 5.94 0.96
C ALA A 37 26.01 6.78 2.06
N ILE A 38 25.19 7.77 1.65
CA ILE A 38 24.45 8.64 2.58
C ILE A 38 23.07 8.05 2.92
N LYS A 39 22.41 7.42 1.94
CA LYS A 39 21.06 6.84 2.05
C LYS A 39 21.10 5.31 2.14
N PHE A 40 22.01 4.76 2.93
CA PHE A 40 22.22 3.30 3.01
C PHE A 40 20.98 2.54 3.52
N HIS A 41 20.13 3.22 4.29
CA HIS A 41 18.89 2.69 4.84
C HIS A 41 17.76 2.57 3.80
N TYR A 42 17.96 3.03 2.56
CA TYR A 42 17.02 2.83 1.43
C TYR A 42 17.11 1.40 0.86
N LEU A 43 17.55 0.43 1.67
CA LEU A 43 17.59 -0.97 1.29
C LEU A 43 16.20 -1.58 1.49
N PHE A 44 15.44 -1.65 0.42
CA PHE A 44 14.12 -2.29 0.40
C PHE A 44 14.24 -3.75 -0.06
N ASN A 45 13.76 -4.67 0.77
CA ASN A 45 13.78 -6.11 0.49
C ASN A 45 12.42 -6.76 0.78
N LEU A 46 12.31 -8.07 0.56
CA LEU A 46 11.04 -8.78 0.72
C LEU A 46 10.47 -8.74 2.14
N ARG A 47 11.29 -8.50 3.18
CA ARG A 47 10.79 -8.29 4.55
C ARG A 47 9.89 -7.08 4.65
N ASP A 48 10.18 -6.01 3.91
CA ASP A 48 9.34 -4.81 3.90
C ASP A 48 7.96 -5.14 3.33
N LEU A 49 7.93 -5.88 2.21
CA LEU A 49 6.67 -6.36 1.63
C LEU A 49 5.92 -7.28 2.61
N SER A 50 6.63 -8.17 3.33
CA SER A 50 6.02 -9.01 4.37
C SER A 50 5.43 -8.20 5.52
N ASN A 51 6.08 -7.12 5.96
CA ASN A 51 5.57 -6.27 7.04
C ASN A 51 4.24 -5.60 6.66
N ILE A 52 4.11 -5.13 5.40
CA ILE A 52 2.86 -4.55 4.90
C ILE A 52 1.73 -5.57 4.96
N ILE A 53 1.97 -6.77 4.41
CA ILE A 53 0.96 -7.84 4.41
C ILE A 53 0.60 -8.23 5.85
N GLN A 54 1.59 -8.33 6.74
CA GLN A 54 1.37 -8.64 8.14
C GLN A 54 0.53 -7.56 8.85
N GLY A 55 0.79 -6.27 8.60
CA GLY A 55 -0.02 -5.17 9.10
C GLY A 55 -1.47 -5.26 8.64
N MET A 56 -1.69 -5.59 7.37
CA MET A 56 -3.04 -5.83 6.85
C MET A 56 -3.76 -7.01 7.51
N LEU A 57 -3.04 -8.09 7.83
CA LEU A 57 -3.61 -9.28 8.49
C LEU A 57 -4.02 -9.03 9.95
N PHE A 58 -3.51 -7.98 10.60
CA PHE A 58 -3.91 -7.62 11.96
C PHE A 58 -5.22 -6.82 12.02
N ALA A 59 -5.73 -6.32 10.90
CA ALA A 59 -6.99 -5.59 10.89
C ALA A 59 -8.18 -6.52 11.15
N SER A 60 -9.13 -6.05 11.98
CA SER A 60 -10.35 -6.82 12.25
C SER A 60 -11.33 -6.67 11.11
N SER A 61 -12.18 -7.69 10.91
CA SER A 61 -13.33 -7.60 10.00
C SER A 61 -14.35 -6.53 10.41
N LYS A 62 -14.26 -6.02 11.64
CA LYS A 62 -15.03 -4.86 12.14
C LYS A 62 -14.49 -3.52 11.62
N ASP A 63 -13.19 -3.45 11.34
CA ASP A 63 -12.50 -2.24 10.91
C ASP A 63 -12.57 -2.06 9.38
N ILE A 64 -12.84 -3.14 8.64
CA ILE A 64 -12.91 -3.17 7.18
C ILE A 64 -14.35 -3.44 6.73
N VAL A 65 -15.12 -2.38 6.58
CA VAL A 65 -16.55 -2.44 6.22
C VAL A 65 -16.77 -2.26 4.71
N HIS A 66 -15.86 -1.55 4.06
CA HIS A 66 -15.90 -1.19 2.65
C HIS A 66 -14.56 -1.50 1.95
N PRO A 67 -14.56 -1.82 0.64
CA PRO A 67 -13.33 -2.05 -0.11
C PRO A 67 -12.32 -0.90 -0.02
N ASN A 68 -12.82 0.33 0.13
CA ASN A 68 -11.98 1.50 0.32
C ASN A 68 -11.18 1.45 1.63
N ASP A 69 -11.74 0.87 2.69
CA ASP A 69 -11.07 0.75 4.00
C ASP A 69 -9.82 -0.14 3.88
N LEU A 70 -9.89 -1.21 3.09
CA LEU A 70 -8.75 -2.09 2.83
C LEU A 70 -7.65 -1.38 2.02
N ILE A 71 -8.04 -0.53 1.06
CA ILE A 71 -7.10 0.28 0.27
C ILE A 71 -6.42 1.32 1.16
N ARG A 72 -7.19 2.00 2.02
CA ARG A 72 -6.66 2.96 3.00
C ARG A 72 -5.68 2.33 3.98
N LEU A 73 -6.01 1.14 4.48
CA LEU A 73 -5.12 0.34 5.32
C LEU A 73 -3.82 -0.01 4.59
N TYR A 74 -3.89 -0.45 3.34
CA TYR A 74 -2.69 -0.73 2.56
C TYR A 74 -1.82 0.53 2.35
N ILE A 75 -2.44 1.68 2.04
CA ILE A 75 -1.72 2.96 1.90
C ILE A 75 -0.99 3.30 3.19
N HIS A 76 -1.66 3.17 4.34
CA HIS A 76 -1.06 3.40 5.65
C HIS A 76 0.12 2.48 5.93
N GLU A 77 -0.04 1.18 5.73
CA GLU A 77 1.05 0.20 5.96
C GLU A 77 2.23 0.43 5.01
N ALA A 78 1.96 0.80 3.76
CA ALA A 78 2.99 1.13 2.77
C ALA A 78 3.77 2.40 3.14
N GLU A 79 3.08 3.45 3.61
CA GLU A 79 3.74 4.67 4.12
C GLU A 79 4.62 4.37 5.32
N ARG A 80 4.09 3.68 6.33
CA ARG A 80 4.85 3.30 7.54
C ARG A 80 6.07 2.43 7.24
N THR A 81 5.97 1.58 6.22
CA THR A 81 7.07 0.66 5.87
C THR A 81 8.14 1.34 5.02
N TYR A 82 7.74 2.14 4.03
CA TYR A 82 8.66 2.69 3.04
C TYR A 82 8.97 4.16 3.28
N SER A 83 7.94 4.98 3.47
CA SER A 83 8.09 6.43 3.61
C SER A 83 8.84 6.81 4.89
N ASP A 84 8.68 6.06 5.97
CA ASP A 84 9.41 6.28 7.24
C ASP A 84 10.94 6.13 7.08
N LYS A 85 11.41 5.46 6.01
CA LYS A 85 12.84 5.37 5.69
C LYS A 85 13.34 6.54 4.84
N LEU A 86 12.46 7.35 4.25
CA LEU A 86 12.84 8.44 3.37
C LEU A 86 13.15 9.70 4.18
N ILE A 87 14.26 10.36 3.85
CA ILE A 87 14.76 11.50 4.63
C ILE A 87 14.53 12.85 3.94
N ASN A 88 14.39 12.86 2.62
CA ASN A 88 14.25 14.09 1.83
C ASN A 88 12.79 14.30 1.45
N GLN A 89 12.34 15.55 1.50
CA GLN A 89 10.98 15.90 1.09
C GLN A 89 10.70 15.50 -0.37
N ASP A 90 11.67 15.69 -1.28
CA ASP A 90 11.53 15.30 -2.69
C ASP A 90 11.30 13.79 -2.86
N ASP A 91 11.97 12.96 -2.04
CA ASP A 91 11.80 11.50 -2.08
C ASP A 91 10.41 11.11 -1.56
N ILE A 92 9.95 11.77 -0.48
CA ILE A 92 8.61 11.57 0.10
C ILE A 92 7.53 11.97 -0.91
N ASP A 93 7.70 13.11 -1.60
CA ASP A 93 6.77 13.58 -2.62
C ASP A 93 6.72 12.65 -3.82
N LEU A 94 7.89 12.15 -4.26
CA LEU A 94 7.98 11.15 -5.31
C LEU A 94 7.32 9.83 -4.89
N PHE A 95 7.55 9.38 -3.66
CA PHE A 95 6.91 8.18 -3.11
C PHE A 95 5.38 8.31 -3.13
N ASN A 96 4.85 9.43 -2.63
CA ASN A 96 3.43 9.72 -2.61
C ASN A 96 2.81 9.73 -4.02
N LYS A 97 3.54 10.29 -5.00
CA LYS A 97 3.13 10.27 -6.40
C LYS A 97 3.05 8.84 -6.94
N ILE A 98 4.10 8.04 -6.74
CA ILE A 98 4.16 6.64 -7.19
C ILE A 98 3.03 5.83 -6.56
N LEU A 99 2.77 6.00 -5.25
CA LEU A 99 1.72 5.31 -4.52
C LEU A 99 0.34 5.63 -5.09
N ARG A 100 0.02 6.92 -5.27
CA ARG A 100 -1.24 7.37 -5.86
C ARG A 100 -1.45 6.83 -7.28
N GLU A 101 -0.41 6.88 -8.11
CA GLU A 101 -0.47 6.34 -9.48
C GLU A 101 -0.72 4.84 -9.50
N THR A 102 -0.01 4.08 -8.66
CA THR A 102 -0.16 2.61 -8.60
C THR A 102 -1.56 2.22 -8.13
N ILE A 103 -2.08 2.87 -7.08
CA ILE A 103 -3.43 2.59 -6.56
C ILE A 103 -4.51 2.92 -7.59
N ARG A 104 -4.48 4.12 -8.20
CA ARG A 104 -5.48 4.53 -9.19
C ARG A 104 -5.47 3.67 -10.46
N LYS A 105 -4.29 3.17 -10.87
CA LYS A 105 -4.18 2.26 -12.03
C LYS A 105 -4.83 0.91 -11.78
N SER A 106 -4.89 0.45 -10.53
CA SER A 106 -5.40 -0.88 -10.21
C SER A 106 -6.83 -0.89 -9.68
N PHE A 107 -7.29 0.22 -9.09
CA PHE A 107 -8.64 0.37 -8.57
C PHE A 107 -9.30 1.62 -9.16
N GLU A 108 -10.09 1.44 -10.22
CA GLU A 108 -10.74 2.55 -10.97
C GLU A 108 -11.73 3.36 -10.13
N PHE A 109 -12.27 2.77 -9.05
CA PHE A 109 -13.22 3.42 -8.14
C PHE A 109 -12.55 4.27 -7.05
N VAL A 110 -11.21 4.32 -6.99
CA VAL A 110 -10.49 5.11 -5.99
C VAL A 110 -10.60 6.60 -6.30
N ASN A 111 -11.12 7.36 -5.34
CA ASN A 111 -11.24 8.80 -5.40
C ASN A 111 -10.19 9.50 -4.51
N ASP A 112 -10.20 10.82 -4.48
CA ASP A 112 -9.26 11.59 -3.66
C ASP A 112 -9.51 11.41 -2.15
N GLU A 113 -10.73 11.08 -1.75
CA GLU A 113 -11.12 10.83 -0.35
C GLU A 113 -10.35 9.64 0.24
N THR A 114 -10.01 8.64 -0.57
CA THR A 114 -9.16 7.50 -0.17
C THR A 114 -7.81 7.95 0.39
N PHE A 115 -7.28 9.10 -0.02
CA PHE A 115 -5.97 9.60 0.42
C PHE A 115 -6.08 10.69 1.49
N VAL A 116 -7.28 11.03 1.95
CA VAL A 116 -7.51 12.04 2.99
C VAL A 116 -7.02 11.51 4.34
N ARG A 117 -6.27 12.38 5.05
CA ARG A 117 -5.72 12.13 6.38
C ARG A 117 -6.79 12.32 7.48
N PRO A 118 -6.71 11.60 8.61
CA PRO A 118 -5.83 10.45 8.85
C PRO A 118 -6.27 9.24 8.01
N LEU A 119 -5.33 8.38 7.58
CA LEU A 119 -5.64 7.23 6.73
C LEU A 119 -6.40 6.13 7.50
N ILE A 120 -6.16 6.04 8.81
CA ILE A 120 -6.85 5.18 9.79
C ILE A 120 -6.97 5.96 11.09
#